data_AF-A0A833ANI4-F1
#
_entry.id   AF-A0A833ANI4-F1
#
_cell.length_a   1.000
_cell.length_b   1.000
_cell.length_c   1.000
_cell.angle_alpha   90.00
_cell.angle_beta   90.00
_cell.angle_gamma   90.00
#
_symmetry.space_group_name_H-M   'P 1'
#
loop_
_entity.id
_entity.type
_entity.pdbx_description
1 polymer ?
#
loop_
_entity_poly.entity_id
_entity_poly.type
_entity_poly.pdbx_seq_one_letter_code
_entity_poly.pdbx_strand_id
1 'polypeptide(L)'
;TAPDERENALNGFKVPNDGKSHILLMHGSETGSSGESRAIHMPFTLQNLKESGFTFTLLGHYHGAKDLPENSPVAVYPGSPQPLNFGESGVHSAVLLTIDQNSTNLKAYSTEMQLFHTLHLDIAKYSNTDALAQGVYDTLGDLAEEANFLRLHLSGIPERQQRFDLELLEEQLSEKFAYIKLHDDIQNEYELDDLAREPTVRGTFVRELKEMLTSDQEDSELVQLALKYGLQAFEGENFNIK
;
A
#
# COMPACT_ATOMS: atom_id res chain seq x y z
N THR A 1 2.60 25.12 0.02
CA THR A 1 3.85 24.56 0.57
C THR A 1 4.22 25.39 1.79
N ALA A 2 4.17 24.81 2.98
CA ALA A 2 4.75 25.46 4.16
C ALA A 2 6.27 25.61 3.92
N PRO A 3 6.92 26.68 4.41
CA PRO A 3 8.36 26.81 4.30
C PRO A 3 9.05 25.58 4.90
N ASP A 4 10.11 25.13 4.24
CA ASP A 4 10.91 23.96 4.65
C ASP A 4 11.70 24.33 5.90
N GLU A 5 11.04 24.33 7.06
CA GLU A 5 11.63 24.69 8.34
C GLU A 5 12.49 23.53 8.84
N ARG A 6 13.81 23.73 8.82
CA ARG A 6 14.80 22.68 9.11
C ARG A 6 15.38 22.77 10.52
N GLU A 7 14.96 23.76 11.30
CA GLU A 7 15.43 23.96 12.65
C GLU A 7 14.54 23.22 13.66
N ASN A 8 15.17 22.77 14.75
CA ASN A 8 14.47 22.13 15.86
C ASN A 8 13.97 23.21 16.84
N ALA A 9 12.68 23.52 16.76
CA ALA A 9 12.02 24.53 17.60
C ALA A 9 12.04 24.21 19.11
N LEU A 10 12.29 22.94 19.49
CA LEU A 10 12.35 22.51 20.89
C LEU A 10 13.75 22.63 21.50
N ASN A 11 14.76 22.96 20.71
CA ASN A 11 16.13 23.05 21.21
C ASN A 11 16.26 24.17 22.26
N GLY A 12 16.59 23.78 23.50
CA GLY A 12 16.70 24.70 24.64
C GLY A 12 15.38 25.25 25.17
N PHE A 13 14.23 24.88 24.58
CA PHE A 13 12.93 25.31 25.07
C PHE A 13 12.59 24.62 26.39
N LYS A 14 11.99 25.37 27.32
CA LYS A 14 11.45 24.87 28.59
C LYS A 14 10.13 25.56 28.87
N VAL A 15 9.12 24.81 29.28
CA VAL A 15 7.87 25.39 29.78
C VAL A 15 8.12 26.22 31.04
N PRO A 16 7.32 27.26 31.30
CA PRO A 16 7.38 28.01 32.56
C PRO A 16 7.13 27.12 33.78
N ASN A 17 7.86 27.34 34.87
CA ASN A 17 7.64 26.66 36.14
C ASN A 17 6.54 27.38 36.97
N ASP A 18 5.30 27.33 36.49
CA ASP A 18 4.15 28.02 37.08
C ASP A 18 3.10 27.08 37.69
N GLY A 19 3.40 25.78 37.73
CA GLY A 19 2.52 24.75 38.29
C GLY A 19 1.29 24.43 37.42
N LYS A 20 1.24 24.88 36.17
CA LYS A 20 0.15 24.58 35.23
C LYS A 20 0.51 23.46 34.26
N SER A 21 -0.50 22.86 33.66
CA SER A 21 -0.33 21.96 32.52
C SER A 21 -0.05 22.75 31.26
N HIS A 22 1.00 22.37 30.53
CA HIS A 22 1.39 22.99 29.26
C HIS A 22 1.22 21.95 28.15
N ILE A 23 0.43 22.28 27.13
CA ILE A 23 0.19 21.40 25.98
C ILE A 23 0.92 21.99 24.77
N LEU A 24 1.69 21.16 24.07
CA LEU A 24 2.33 21.53 22.82
C LEU A 24 1.45 21.09 21.64
N LEU A 25 1.23 21.98 20.68
CA LEU A 25 0.69 21.64 19.36
C LEU A 25 1.77 21.94 18.33
N MET A 26 2.21 20.93 17.58
CA MET A 26 3.35 21.05 16.67
C MET A 26 3.14 20.23 15.41
N HIS A 27 3.57 20.77 14.26
CA HIS A 27 3.64 20.03 13.01
C HIS A 27 5.11 19.77 12.69
N GLY A 28 5.59 18.53 12.84
CA GLY A 28 7.01 18.24 12.68
C GLY A 28 7.31 16.75 12.62
N SER A 29 8.56 16.42 12.30
CA SER A 29 9.05 15.07 12.12
C SER A 29 9.83 14.62 13.36
N GLU A 30 9.35 13.59 14.04
CA GLU A 30 10.17 12.88 15.01
C GLU A 30 11.22 12.06 14.24
N THR A 31 12.51 12.33 14.47
CA THR A 31 13.62 11.76 13.70
C THR A 31 14.43 10.71 14.47
N GLY A 32 14.15 10.49 15.76
CA GLY A 32 14.86 9.53 16.61
C GLY A 32 14.42 8.09 16.41
N SER A 33 13.20 7.87 15.93
CA SER A 33 12.62 6.56 15.60
C SER A 33 12.71 6.36 14.08
N SER A 34 13.80 5.74 13.62
CA SER A 34 14.05 5.47 12.20
C SER A 34 12.88 4.75 11.52
N GLY A 35 12.47 5.19 10.33
CA GLY A 35 11.66 4.33 9.44
C GLY A 35 10.99 4.98 8.22
N GLU A 36 10.70 6.28 8.20
CA GLU A 36 9.97 6.87 7.06
C GLU A 36 10.87 7.72 6.16
N SER A 37 10.85 7.44 4.86
CA SER A 37 11.49 8.22 3.79
C SER A 37 10.77 9.54 3.46
N ARG A 38 9.98 10.06 4.40
CA ARG A 38 9.19 11.28 4.20
C ARG A 38 10.06 12.53 4.36
N ALA A 39 9.64 13.62 3.72
CA ALA A 39 10.31 14.91 3.80
C ALA A 39 10.32 15.40 5.25
N ILE A 40 11.51 15.54 5.83
CA ILE A 40 11.71 16.00 7.20
C ILE A 40 11.28 17.47 7.31
N HIS A 41 10.40 17.78 8.25
CA HIS A 41 9.93 19.12 8.56
C HIS A 41 10.01 19.35 10.07
N MET A 42 10.58 20.47 10.51
CA MET A 42 10.76 20.83 11.93
C MET A 42 11.24 19.63 12.77
N PRO A 43 12.45 19.10 12.49
CA PRO A 43 12.90 17.86 13.08
C PRO A 43 13.06 17.98 14.59
N PHE A 44 12.65 16.93 15.31
CA PHE A 44 12.84 16.82 16.75
C PHE A 44 13.04 15.37 17.16
N THR A 45 13.48 15.17 18.40
CA THR A 45 13.61 13.84 19.02
C THR A 45 12.66 13.71 20.20
N LEU A 46 12.31 12.48 20.57
CA LEU A 46 11.59 12.22 21.83
C LEU A 46 12.29 12.83 23.06
N GLN A 47 13.62 12.91 23.05
CA GLN A 47 14.38 13.54 24.13
C GLN A 47 14.09 15.05 24.22
N ASN A 48 13.94 15.75 23.10
CA ASN A 48 13.57 17.17 23.11
C ASN A 48 12.20 17.38 23.76
N LEU A 49 11.23 16.50 23.50
CA LEU A 49 9.91 16.56 24.16
C LEU A 49 10.04 16.33 25.66
N LYS A 50 10.76 15.29 26.10
CA LYS A 50 10.97 15.01 27.53
C LYS A 50 11.64 16.16 28.25
N GLU A 51 12.62 16.79 27.62
CA GLU A 51 13.34 17.92 28.20
C GLU A 51 12.49 19.20 28.25
N SER A 52 11.63 19.43 27.26
CA SER A 52 10.83 20.66 27.20
C SER A 52 9.86 20.85 28.37
N GLY A 53 9.42 19.76 29.00
CA GLY A 53 8.53 19.77 30.17
C GLY A 53 7.04 19.92 29.87
N PHE A 54 6.61 19.78 28.60
CA PHE A 54 5.19 19.74 28.27
C PHE A 54 4.48 18.56 28.94
N THR A 55 3.23 18.77 29.36
CA THR A 55 2.34 17.74 29.90
C THR A 55 1.94 16.75 28.81
N PHE A 56 1.66 17.24 27.61
CA PHE A 56 1.31 16.43 26.45
C PHE A 56 1.59 17.20 25.15
N THR A 57 1.77 16.45 24.06
CA THR A 57 2.08 16.98 22.73
C THR A 57 1.12 16.42 21.68
N LEU A 58 0.41 17.30 20.99
CA LEU A 58 -0.41 16.97 19.83
C LEU A 58 0.44 17.23 18.59
N LEU A 59 0.78 16.17 17.87
CA LEU A 59 1.64 16.25 16.70
C LEU A 59 0.81 16.18 15.41
N GLY A 60 1.33 16.76 14.35
CA GLY A 60 0.91 16.54 12.97
C GLY A 60 2.14 16.41 12.08
N HIS A 61 1.93 15.98 10.83
CA HIS A 61 2.90 15.79 9.72
C HIS A 61 2.83 14.38 9.15
N TYR A 62 2.84 13.36 10.00
CA TYR A 62 2.66 11.98 9.57
C TYR A 62 1.17 11.65 9.38
N HIS A 63 0.85 11.07 8.22
CA HIS A 63 -0.53 10.75 7.84
C HIS A 63 -1.04 9.44 8.46
N GLY A 64 -0.16 8.51 8.83
CA GLY A 64 -0.56 7.33 9.62
C GLY A 64 -0.56 7.68 11.11
N ALA A 65 -1.58 7.25 11.85
CA ALA A 65 -1.57 7.39 13.31
C ALA A 65 -0.36 6.66 13.89
N LYS A 66 0.32 7.32 14.84
CA LYS A 66 1.48 6.76 15.53
C LYS A 66 1.49 7.19 16.97
N ASP A 67 1.46 6.20 17.84
CA ASP A 67 1.98 6.35 19.19
C ASP A 67 3.51 6.27 19.10
N LEU A 68 4.20 7.22 19.71
CA LEU A 68 5.65 7.14 19.85
C LEU A 68 6.01 5.95 20.79
N PRO A 69 7.17 5.29 20.59
CA PRO A 69 7.47 3.97 21.17
C PRO A 69 7.07 3.74 22.64
N GLU A 70 6.49 2.55 22.85
CA GLU A 70 6.00 1.77 24.02
C GLU A 70 5.62 2.41 25.36
N ASN A 71 6.06 3.60 25.77
CA ASN A 71 5.71 4.16 27.09
C ASN A 71 5.84 5.68 27.18
N SER A 72 5.44 6.42 26.13
CA SER A 72 5.45 7.88 26.17
C SER A 72 4.05 8.48 25.99
N PRO A 73 3.26 8.62 27.07
CA PRO A 73 1.96 9.31 27.03
C PRO A 73 2.13 10.83 26.93
N VAL A 74 3.21 11.31 26.32
CA VAL A 74 3.53 12.75 26.22
C VAL A 74 3.33 13.27 24.81
N ALA A 75 2.99 12.40 23.84
CA ALA A 75 2.86 12.77 22.45
C ALA A 75 2.00 11.79 21.64
N VAL A 76 1.30 12.29 20.63
CA VAL A 76 0.57 11.45 19.65
C VAL A 76 0.58 12.09 18.27
N TYR A 77 0.73 11.28 17.22
CA TYR A 77 0.30 11.62 15.87
C TYR A 77 -1.08 11.00 15.62
N PRO A 78 -2.14 11.81 15.42
CA PRO A 78 -3.48 11.29 15.14
C PRO A 78 -3.63 10.72 13.71
N GLY A 79 -2.63 10.97 12.85
CA GLY A 79 -2.70 10.71 11.42
C GLY A 79 -3.39 11.85 10.65
N SER A 80 -3.67 11.62 9.37
CA SER A 80 -4.60 12.46 8.61
C SER A 80 -6.04 12.03 8.91
N PRO A 81 -7.06 12.88 8.66
CA PRO A 81 -8.45 12.49 8.87
C PRO A 81 -8.94 11.38 7.93
N GLN A 82 -8.32 11.27 6.76
CA GLN A 82 -8.75 10.39 5.67
C GLN A 82 -7.50 9.96 4.88
N PRO A 83 -7.29 8.66 4.59
CA PRO A 83 -6.22 8.22 3.70
C PRO A 83 -6.43 8.79 2.29
N LEU A 84 -5.33 9.22 1.68
CA LEU A 84 -5.33 9.79 0.33
C LEU A 84 -4.96 8.78 -0.78
N ASN A 85 -4.32 7.67 -0.41
CA ASN A 85 -3.84 6.67 -1.36
C ASN A 85 -3.54 5.33 -0.66
N PHE A 86 -3.31 4.28 -1.44
CA PHE A 86 -2.98 2.93 -0.96
C PHE A 86 -1.67 2.80 -0.15
N GLY A 87 -0.85 3.85 -0.09
CA GLY A 87 0.36 3.92 0.73
C GLY A 87 0.12 4.53 2.12
N GLU A 88 -1.07 5.06 2.37
CA GLU A 88 -1.51 5.55 3.68
C GLU A 88 -2.36 4.47 4.34
N SER A 89 -1.70 3.39 4.77
CA SER A 89 -2.33 2.34 5.57
C SER A 89 -2.21 2.63 7.06
N GLY A 90 -3.11 2.05 7.84
CA GLY A 90 -3.19 2.24 9.29
C GLY A 90 -4.44 3.01 9.70
N VAL A 91 -4.54 3.37 10.97
CA VAL A 91 -5.69 4.09 11.51
C VAL A 91 -5.55 5.58 11.18
N HIS A 92 -6.64 6.18 10.71
CA HIS A 92 -6.75 7.63 10.51
C HIS A 92 -7.82 8.16 11.45
N SER A 93 -7.45 9.12 12.29
CA SER A 93 -8.26 9.46 13.45
C SER A 93 -8.21 10.93 13.84
N ALA A 94 -9.21 11.33 14.61
CA ALA A 94 -9.11 12.46 15.51
C ALA A 94 -8.88 11.94 16.94
N VAL A 95 -8.08 12.64 17.72
CA VAL A 95 -7.80 12.29 19.12
C VAL A 95 -8.45 13.27 20.08
N LEU A 96 -9.07 12.75 21.13
CA LEU A 96 -9.56 13.51 22.28
C LEU A 96 -8.60 13.28 23.44
N LEU A 97 -7.99 14.38 23.88
CA LEU A 97 -7.13 14.42 25.05
C LEU A 97 -7.90 15.01 26.24
N THR A 98 -7.97 14.25 27.33
CA THR A 98 -8.53 14.70 28.60
C THR A 98 -7.41 14.78 29.63
N ILE A 99 -7.20 15.96 30.22
CA ILE A 99 -6.21 16.18 31.27
C ILE A 99 -6.93 16.55 32.56
N ASP A 100 -6.76 15.71 33.56
CA ASP A 100 -7.18 15.95 34.94
C ASP A 100 -5.95 16.13 35.83
N GLN A 101 -6.15 16.49 37.10
CA GLN A 101 -5.06 16.73 38.06
C GLN A 101 -4.08 15.54 38.20
N ASN A 102 -4.58 14.31 38.01
CA ASN A 102 -3.81 13.08 38.26
C ASN A 102 -3.69 12.16 37.05
N SER A 103 -4.29 12.51 35.90
CA SER A 103 -4.33 11.61 34.74
C SER A 103 -4.42 12.36 33.43
N THR A 104 -3.73 11.79 32.43
CA THR A 104 -3.87 12.15 31.03
C THR A 104 -4.46 10.96 30.31
N ASN A 105 -5.65 11.13 29.73
CA ASN A 105 -6.35 10.10 28.97
C ASN A 105 -6.43 10.52 27.50
N LEU A 106 -6.15 9.58 26.62
CA LEU A 106 -6.22 9.77 25.18
C LEU A 106 -7.21 8.77 24.59
N LYS A 107 -8.13 9.26 23.77
CA LYS A 107 -9.04 8.42 23.00
C LYS A 107 -9.01 8.80 21.53
N ALA A 108 -8.67 7.85 20.66
CA ALA A 108 -8.77 8.01 19.22
C ALA A 108 -10.18 7.67 18.73
N TYR A 109 -10.65 8.43 17.75
CA TYR A 109 -11.90 8.21 17.01
C TYR A 109 -11.54 8.12 15.54
N SER A 110 -11.82 6.97 14.90
CA SER A 110 -11.63 6.87 13.44
C SER A 110 -12.49 7.91 12.74
N THR A 111 -11.90 8.56 11.75
CA THR A 111 -12.54 9.59 10.93
C THR A 111 -12.65 9.18 9.46
N GLU A 112 -12.26 7.95 9.15
CA GLU A 112 -12.22 7.40 7.81
C GLU A 112 -13.63 7.22 7.26
N MET A 113 -13.86 7.79 6.08
CA MET A 113 -15.08 7.56 5.31
C MET A 113 -14.81 6.66 4.10
N GLN A 114 -13.57 6.68 3.60
CA GLN A 114 -13.14 5.84 2.50
C GLN A 114 -11.97 4.97 2.91
N LEU A 115 -12.05 3.68 2.61
CA LEU A 115 -11.02 2.71 2.98
C LEU A 115 -10.26 2.21 1.76
N PHE A 116 -8.95 2.08 1.91
CA PHE A 116 -8.03 1.55 0.91
C PHE A 116 -7.53 0.18 1.37
N HIS A 117 -7.82 -0.86 0.59
CA HIS A 117 -7.33 -2.21 0.85
C HIS A 117 -6.32 -2.63 -0.20
N THR A 118 -5.27 -3.30 0.24
CA THR A 118 -4.31 -3.96 -0.66
C THR A 118 -4.28 -5.43 -0.34
N LEU A 119 -4.59 -6.27 -1.34
CA LEU A 119 -4.48 -7.72 -1.22
C LEU A 119 -3.42 -8.25 -2.17
N HIS A 120 -2.77 -9.32 -1.72
CA HIS A 120 -1.84 -10.11 -2.51
C HIS A 120 -2.42 -11.52 -2.60
N LEU A 121 -2.83 -11.92 -3.79
CA LEU A 121 -3.42 -13.22 -4.05
C LEU A 121 -2.53 -14.03 -5.01
N ASP A 122 -2.40 -15.31 -4.69
CA ASP A 122 -1.77 -16.30 -5.53
C ASP A 122 -2.86 -16.97 -6.37
N ILE A 123 -2.83 -16.72 -7.69
CA ILE A 123 -3.86 -17.15 -8.62
C ILE A 123 -3.95 -18.68 -8.74
N ALA A 124 -2.85 -19.41 -8.45
CA ALA A 124 -2.82 -20.87 -8.54
C ALA A 124 -3.82 -21.55 -7.59
N LYS A 125 -4.26 -20.83 -6.54
CA LYS A 125 -5.25 -21.30 -5.56
C LYS A 125 -6.69 -21.29 -6.07
N TYR A 126 -6.96 -20.67 -7.22
CA TYR A 126 -8.31 -20.44 -7.72
C TYR A 126 -8.51 -21.14 -9.05
N SER A 127 -9.69 -21.71 -9.31
CA SER A 127 -9.92 -22.46 -10.54
C SER A 127 -10.16 -21.58 -11.77
N ASN A 128 -10.69 -20.37 -11.58
CA ASN A 128 -11.11 -19.44 -12.63
C ASN A 128 -11.38 -18.04 -12.05
N THR A 129 -11.78 -17.09 -12.90
CA THR A 129 -12.16 -15.72 -12.53
C THR A 129 -13.19 -15.66 -11.40
N ASP A 130 -14.29 -16.41 -11.48
CA ASP A 130 -15.36 -16.38 -10.47
C ASP A 130 -14.85 -16.82 -9.09
N ALA A 131 -14.05 -17.88 -9.05
CA ALA A 131 -13.44 -18.38 -7.82
C ALA A 131 -12.44 -17.37 -7.24
N LEU A 132 -11.70 -16.66 -8.09
CA LEU A 132 -10.80 -15.59 -7.67
C LEU A 132 -11.56 -14.38 -7.10
N ALA A 133 -12.65 -13.95 -7.75
CA ALA A 133 -13.52 -12.88 -7.26
C ALA A 133 -14.12 -13.24 -5.90
N GLN A 134 -14.63 -14.47 -5.75
CA GLN A 134 -15.09 -14.96 -4.44
C GLN A 134 -13.96 -14.99 -3.41
N GLY A 135 -12.75 -15.40 -3.82
CA GLY A 135 -11.56 -15.37 -2.98
C GLY A 135 -11.21 -13.97 -2.45
N VAL A 136 -11.41 -12.93 -3.26
CA VAL A 136 -11.25 -11.53 -2.83
C VAL A 136 -12.26 -11.20 -1.73
N TYR A 137 -13.54 -11.53 -1.94
CA TYR A 137 -14.59 -11.29 -0.95
C TYR A 137 -14.36 -12.07 0.35
N ASP A 138 -14.00 -13.34 0.25
CA ASP A 138 -13.73 -14.19 1.41
C ASP A 138 -12.51 -13.70 2.21
N THR A 139 -11.49 -13.18 1.53
CA THR A 139 -10.28 -12.64 2.18
C THR A 139 -10.59 -11.35 2.94
N LEU A 140 -11.48 -10.50 2.40
CA LEU A 140 -11.87 -9.25 3.06
C LEU A 140 -12.94 -9.44 4.12
N GLY A 141 -13.81 -10.45 3.97
CA GLY A 141 -14.96 -10.67 4.84
C GLY A 141 -15.83 -9.40 4.93
N ASP A 142 -16.19 -9.01 6.15
CA ASP A 142 -17.01 -7.83 6.42
C ASP A 142 -16.38 -6.52 5.89
N LEU A 143 -15.05 -6.47 5.76
CA LEU A 143 -14.36 -5.29 5.21
C LEU A 143 -14.73 -5.05 3.74
N ALA A 144 -15.20 -6.07 3.01
CA ALA A 144 -15.64 -5.88 1.64
C ALA A 144 -16.86 -4.96 1.51
N GLU A 145 -17.68 -4.83 2.57
CA GLU A 145 -18.84 -3.92 2.60
C GLU A 145 -18.46 -2.48 2.97
N GLU A 146 -17.31 -2.30 3.64
CA GLU A 146 -16.80 -0.99 4.07
C GLU A 146 -15.73 -0.45 3.12
N ALA A 147 -15.15 -1.32 2.29
CA ALA A 147 -14.08 -1.00 1.37
C ALA A 147 -14.56 -0.14 0.21
N ASN A 148 -13.80 0.92 -0.07
CA ASN A 148 -14.11 1.83 -1.17
C ASN A 148 -13.12 1.66 -2.32
N PHE A 149 -11.84 1.44 -1.99
CA PHE A 149 -10.75 1.35 -2.95
C PHE A 149 -9.98 0.05 -2.73
N LEU A 150 -9.79 -0.72 -3.80
CA LEU A 150 -9.10 -1.99 -3.75
C LEU A 150 -7.88 -1.97 -4.68
N ARG A 151 -6.74 -2.43 -4.18
CA ARG A 151 -5.56 -2.77 -4.97
C ARG A 151 -5.33 -4.26 -4.86
N LEU A 152 -5.36 -4.95 -6.00
CA LEU A 152 -5.07 -6.38 -6.05
C LEU A 152 -3.74 -6.60 -6.75
N HIS A 153 -2.84 -7.29 -6.06
CA HIS A 153 -1.65 -7.87 -6.63
C HIS A 153 -1.92 -9.35 -6.90
N LEU A 154 -1.94 -9.73 -8.16
CA LEU A 154 -2.16 -11.09 -8.61
C LEU A 154 -0.82 -11.67 -9.04
N SER A 155 -0.48 -12.84 -8.53
CA SER A 155 0.80 -13.50 -8.79
C SER A 155 0.62 -15.01 -8.83
N GLY A 156 1.65 -15.74 -9.24
CA GLY A 156 1.64 -17.20 -9.30
C GLY A 156 1.62 -17.73 -10.73
N ILE A 157 1.74 -19.05 -10.85
CA ILE A 157 1.75 -19.78 -12.12
C ILE A 157 0.42 -20.54 -12.23
N PRO A 158 -0.45 -20.22 -13.21
CA PRO A 158 -1.68 -20.94 -13.39
C PRO A 158 -1.40 -22.35 -13.93
N GLU A 159 -2.15 -23.34 -13.45
CA GLU A 159 -2.25 -24.63 -14.10
C GLU A 159 -2.86 -24.48 -15.50
N ARG A 160 -2.54 -25.41 -16.40
CA ARG A 160 -2.90 -25.32 -17.82
C ARG A 160 -4.40 -25.15 -18.08
N GLN A 161 -5.28 -25.59 -17.19
CA GLN A 161 -6.74 -25.43 -17.31
C GLN A 161 -7.29 -24.16 -16.65
N GLN A 162 -6.50 -23.48 -15.82
CA GLN A 162 -6.91 -22.24 -15.16
C GLN A 162 -6.87 -21.09 -16.17
N ARG A 163 -7.95 -20.32 -16.24
CA ARG A 163 -8.06 -19.13 -17.09
C ARG A 163 -8.64 -18.00 -16.24
N PHE A 164 -8.00 -16.85 -16.32
CA PHE A 164 -8.38 -15.66 -15.57
C PHE A 164 -8.58 -14.50 -16.53
N ASP A 165 -9.84 -14.09 -16.66
CA ASP A 165 -10.23 -12.87 -17.34
C ASP A 165 -10.20 -11.72 -16.33
N LEU A 166 -9.18 -10.86 -16.43
CA LEU A 166 -9.00 -9.74 -15.51
C LEU A 166 -10.00 -8.61 -15.74
N GLU A 167 -10.55 -8.47 -16.95
CA GLU A 167 -11.59 -7.47 -17.24
C GLU A 167 -12.90 -7.89 -16.57
N LEU A 168 -13.27 -9.18 -16.69
CA LEU A 168 -14.41 -9.74 -15.98
C LEU A 168 -14.21 -9.67 -14.46
N LEU A 169 -12.99 -9.90 -13.96
CA LEU A 169 -12.68 -9.74 -12.54
C LEU A 169 -12.93 -8.30 -12.07
N GLU A 170 -12.45 -7.30 -12.81
CA GLU A 170 -12.71 -5.88 -12.49
C GLU A 170 -14.21 -5.58 -12.51
N GLU A 171 -14.95 -6.08 -13.51
CA GLU A 171 -16.40 -5.92 -13.60
C GLU A 171 -17.12 -6.50 -12.37
N GLN A 172 -16.81 -7.75 -12.00
CA GLN A 172 -17.40 -8.43 -10.85
C GLN A 172 -17.13 -7.72 -9.53
N LEU A 173 -15.92 -7.18 -9.36
CA LEU A 173 -15.52 -6.45 -8.16
C LEU A 173 -16.09 -5.03 -8.12
N SER A 174 -16.41 -4.43 -9.27
CA SER A 174 -16.95 -3.06 -9.36
C SER A 174 -18.31 -2.89 -8.69
N GLU A 175 -19.01 -3.99 -8.39
CA GLU A 175 -20.25 -3.97 -7.61
C GLU A 175 -20.04 -3.50 -6.16
N LYS A 176 -18.87 -3.79 -5.56
CA LYS A 176 -18.57 -3.43 -4.17
C LYS A 176 -17.53 -2.33 -4.03
N PHE A 177 -16.57 -2.25 -4.94
CA PHE A 177 -15.46 -1.29 -4.84
C PHE A 177 -15.65 -0.14 -5.83
N ALA A 178 -15.56 1.09 -5.35
CA ALA A 178 -15.65 2.29 -6.18
C ALA A 178 -14.46 2.46 -7.13
N TYR A 179 -13.31 1.88 -6.79
CA TYR A 179 -12.12 1.87 -7.64
C TYR A 179 -11.27 0.63 -7.37
N ILE A 180 -10.81 0.00 -8.44
CA ILE A 180 -9.95 -1.18 -8.40
C ILE A 180 -8.66 -0.87 -9.15
N LYS A 181 -7.53 -1.22 -8.55
CA LYS A 181 -6.22 -1.18 -9.17
C LYS A 181 -5.65 -2.58 -9.23
N LEU A 182 -5.68 -3.20 -10.40
CA LEU A 182 -5.02 -4.48 -10.65
C LEU A 182 -3.53 -4.30 -10.96
N HIS A 183 -2.72 -5.17 -10.36
CA HIS A 183 -1.33 -5.39 -10.68
C HIS A 183 -1.19 -6.87 -11.07
N ASP A 184 -0.91 -7.12 -12.36
CA ASP A 184 -0.73 -8.46 -12.92
C ASP A 184 0.75 -8.84 -12.93
N ASP A 185 1.14 -9.67 -11.96
CA ASP A 185 2.43 -10.34 -11.88
C ASP A 185 2.30 -11.86 -12.15
N ILE A 186 1.22 -12.29 -12.83
CA ILE A 186 0.95 -13.68 -13.19
C ILE A 186 2.01 -14.17 -14.18
N GLN A 187 2.61 -15.32 -13.85
CA GLN A 187 3.63 -15.98 -14.64
C GLN A 187 3.00 -17.11 -15.44
N ASN A 188 3.19 -17.13 -16.76
CA ASN A 188 2.74 -18.26 -17.57
C ASN A 188 3.94 -19.18 -17.85
N GLU A 189 3.88 -20.41 -17.35
CA GLU A 189 4.88 -21.42 -17.66
C GLU A 189 4.49 -22.10 -18.98
N TYR A 190 5.05 -21.58 -20.07
CA TYR A 190 4.91 -22.19 -21.38
C TYR A 190 6.06 -23.18 -21.60
N GLU A 191 5.73 -24.41 -21.95
CA GLU A 191 6.70 -25.39 -22.46
C GLU A 191 7.13 -24.98 -23.89
N LEU A 192 8.01 -23.98 -23.97
CA LEU A 192 8.39 -23.33 -25.22
C LEU A 192 9.05 -24.30 -26.21
N ASP A 193 9.71 -25.35 -25.72
CA ASP A 193 10.28 -26.42 -26.57
C ASP A 193 9.19 -27.23 -27.29
N ASP A 194 8.09 -27.53 -26.62
CA ASP A 194 6.99 -28.29 -27.21
C ASP A 194 6.17 -27.41 -28.16
N LEU A 195 5.88 -26.16 -27.77
CA LEU A 195 5.22 -25.19 -28.64
C LEU A 195 6.05 -24.92 -29.92
N ALA A 196 7.38 -24.80 -29.79
CA ALA A 196 8.28 -24.59 -30.93
C ALA A 196 8.26 -25.75 -31.94
N ARG A 197 7.88 -26.97 -31.53
CA ARG A 197 7.77 -28.14 -32.43
C ARG A 197 6.47 -28.15 -33.22
N GLU A 198 5.49 -27.32 -32.87
CA GLU A 198 4.23 -27.28 -33.57
C GLU A 198 4.40 -26.80 -35.03
N PRO A 199 3.81 -27.48 -36.03
CA PRO A 199 3.79 -27.03 -37.42
C PRO A 199 2.68 -25.97 -37.62
N THR A 200 2.65 -24.96 -36.75
CA THR A 200 1.61 -23.92 -36.68
C THR A 200 2.22 -22.53 -36.71
N VAL A 201 1.38 -21.50 -36.89
CA VAL A 201 1.80 -20.09 -36.75
C VAL A 201 2.30 -19.83 -35.34
N ARG A 202 1.61 -20.38 -34.33
CA ARG A 202 2.03 -20.33 -32.92
C ARG A 202 3.43 -20.94 -32.72
N GLY A 203 3.68 -22.12 -33.28
CA GLY A 203 5.00 -22.75 -33.17
C GLY A 203 6.09 -21.98 -33.90
N THR A 204 5.77 -21.31 -35.02
CA THR A 204 6.70 -20.41 -35.72
C THR A 204 7.04 -19.19 -34.90
N PHE A 205 6.02 -18.53 -34.33
CA PHE A 205 6.18 -17.40 -33.42
C PHE A 205 7.10 -17.73 -32.22
N VAL A 206 6.89 -18.88 -31.58
CA VAL A 206 7.74 -19.30 -30.45
C VAL A 206 9.18 -19.57 -30.88
N ARG A 207 9.41 -20.19 -32.05
CA ARG A 207 10.78 -20.42 -32.54
C ARG A 207 11.54 -19.11 -32.76
N GLU A 208 10.92 -18.14 -33.42
CA GLU A 208 11.54 -16.84 -33.70
C GLU A 208 11.90 -16.10 -32.41
N LEU A 209 10.97 -16.01 -31.45
CA LEU A 209 11.26 -15.33 -30.17
C LEU A 209 12.27 -16.08 -29.29
N LYS A 210 12.35 -17.41 -29.38
CA LYS A 210 13.41 -18.17 -28.69
C LYS A 210 14.79 -17.90 -29.28
N GLU A 211 14.91 -17.78 -30.60
CA GLU A 211 16.17 -17.40 -31.24
C GLU A 211 16.60 -16.00 -30.78
N MET A 212 15.65 -15.07 -30.68
CA MET A 212 15.86 -13.72 -30.14
C MET A 212 16.35 -13.71 -28.69
N LEU A 213 15.79 -14.55 -27.80
CA LEU A 213 16.26 -14.69 -26.41
C LEU A 213 17.72 -15.18 -26.30
N THR A 214 18.23 -15.89 -27.32
CA THR A 214 19.63 -16.33 -27.35
C THR A 214 20.59 -15.31 -27.95
N SER A 215 20.07 -14.21 -28.49
CA SER A 215 20.84 -13.12 -29.06
C SER A 215 21.13 -12.05 -28.00
N ASP A 216 22.41 -11.72 -27.80
CA ASP A 216 22.83 -10.63 -26.89
C ASP A 216 22.42 -9.22 -27.38
N GLN A 217 21.78 -9.11 -28.56
CA GLN A 217 21.41 -7.83 -29.17
C GLN A 217 19.99 -7.36 -28.82
N GLU A 218 19.15 -8.23 -28.25
CA GLU A 218 17.75 -7.92 -27.97
C GLU A 218 17.47 -7.78 -26.47
N ASP A 219 16.48 -6.94 -26.15
CA ASP A 219 16.04 -6.74 -24.78
C ASP A 219 15.26 -7.98 -24.30
N SER A 220 15.92 -8.80 -23.47
CA SER A 220 15.36 -10.06 -22.96
C SER A 220 14.02 -9.87 -22.25
N GLU A 221 13.80 -8.73 -21.56
CA GLU A 221 12.53 -8.46 -20.89
C GLU A 221 11.41 -8.21 -21.91
N LEU A 222 11.69 -7.45 -22.98
CA LEU A 222 10.73 -7.18 -24.04
C LEU A 222 10.35 -8.46 -24.80
N VAL A 223 11.32 -9.34 -25.07
CA VAL A 223 11.06 -10.61 -25.77
C VAL A 223 10.23 -11.56 -24.91
N GLN A 224 10.47 -11.62 -23.60
CA GLN A 224 9.64 -12.38 -22.66
C GLN A 224 8.21 -11.84 -22.60
N LEU A 225 8.04 -10.51 -22.63
CA LEU A 225 6.73 -9.88 -22.66
C LEU A 225 5.97 -10.18 -23.97
N ALA A 226 6.68 -10.15 -25.10
CA ALA A 226 6.13 -10.54 -26.40
C ALA A 226 5.70 -12.02 -26.41
N LEU A 227 6.51 -12.93 -25.85
CA LEU A 227 6.16 -14.33 -25.68
C LEU A 227 4.90 -14.50 -24.84
N LYS A 228 4.81 -13.82 -23.68
CA LYS A 228 3.63 -13.85 -22.80
C LYS A 228 2.36 -13.46 -23.58
N TYR A 229 2.30 -12.22 -24.08
CA TYR A 229 1.08 -11.72 -24.71
C TYR A 229 0.77 -12.41 -26.04
N GLY A 230 1.78 -12.75 -26.84
CA GLY A 230 1.57 -13.45 -28.11
C GLY A 230 0.97 -14.85 -27.91
N LEU A 231 1.44 -15.59 -26.91
CA LEU A 231 0.88 -16.91 -26.59
C LEU A 231 -0.54 -16.82 -26.03
N GLN A 232 -0.81 -15.84 -25.17
CA GLN A 232 -2.18 -15.53 -24.73
C GLN A 232 -3.11 -15.21 -25.90
N ALA A 233 -2.62 -14.46 -26.91
CA ALA A 233 -3.39 -14.14 -28.12
C ALA A 233 -3.80 -15.38 -28.90
N PHE A 234 -2.89 -16.34 -29.05
CA PHE A 234 -3.19 -17.61 -29.74
C PHE A 234 -4.21 -18.46 -28.98
N GLU A 235 -4.38 -18.25 -27.67
CA GLU A 235 -5.37 -18.92 -26.84
C GLU A 235 -6.73 -18.21 -26.83
N GLY A 236 -6.83 -17.06 -27.50
CA GLY A 236 -8.06 -16.27 -27.58
C GLY A 236 -8.32 -15.43 -26.34
N GLU A 237 -7.31 -15.17 -25.51
CA GLU A 237 -7.41 -14.25 -24.38
C GLU A 237 -7.43 -12.79 -24.88
N ASN A 238 -8.37 -11.98 -24.36
CA ASN A 238 -8.34 -10.53 -24.55
C ASN A 238 -7.32 -9.93 -23.57
N PHE A 239 -6.47 -9.02 -24.03
CA PHE A 239 -5.57 -8.29 -23.14
C PHE A 239 -5.40 -6.85 -23.59
N ASN A 240 -5.32 -5.96 -22.59
CA ASN A 240 -4.98 -4.56 -22.77
C ASN A 240 -3.47 -4.38 -22.58
N ILE A 241 -2.79 -4.01 -23.67
CA ILE A 241 -1.40 -3.54 -23.61
C ILE A 241 -1.44 -2.13 -23.01
N LYS A 242 -0.99 -1.95 -21.77
CA LYS A 242 -0.84 -0.65 -21.12
C LYS A 242 0.58 -0.13 -21.24
#